data_AF-A0A1F5CPA0-F1
#
_entry.id   AF-A0A1F5CPA0-F1
#
_cell.length_a   1.000
_cell.length_b   1.000
_cell.length_c   1.000
_cell.angle_alpha   90.00
_cell.angle_beta   90.00
_cell.angle_gamma   90.00
#
_symmetry.space_group_name_H-M   'P 1'
#
loop_
_entity.id
_entity.type
_entity.pdbx_description
1 polymer ?
#
loop_
_entity_poly.entity_id
_entity_poly.type
_entity_poly.pdbx_seq_one_letter_code
_entity_poly.pdbx_strand_id
1 'polypeptide(L)' 'MVELNSCEMELKALVADTGTVNSFVGGYEIRVLNGKRFPWGVVLDYLAGQMHEVWITKEDVLVIKSKPSAI' A
#
# COMPACT_ATOMS: atom_id res chain seq x y z
N MET A 1 -5.70 18.28 6.57
CA MET A 1 -4.84 17.83 5.45
C MET A 1 -3.39 17.61 5.95
N VAL A 2 -3.24 16.89 7.07
CA VAL A 2 -1.93 16.60 7.71
C VAL A 2 -1.81 15.08 7.93
N GLU A 3 -2.91 14.41 8.26
CA GLU A 3 -2.95 12.98 8.53
C GLU A 3 -2.68 12.09 7.30
N LEU A 4 -3.18 12.45 6.11
CA LEU A 4 -2.92 11.72 4.87
C LEU A 4 -1.42 11.64 4.54
N ASN A 5 -0.67 12.73 4.79
CA ASN A 5 0.78 12.74 4.59
C ASN A 5 1.51 11.85 5.60
N SER A 6 0.98 11.70 6.82
CA SER A 6 1.59 10.87 7.85
C SER A 6 1.47 9.38 7.52
N CYS A 7 0.27 8.93 7.13
CA CYS A 7 0.05 7.51 6.79
C CYS A 7 0.77 7.11 5.51
N GLU A 8 0.83 7.98 4.50
CA GLU A 8 1.60 7.71 3.28
C GLU A 8 3.11 7.60 3.58
N MET A 9 3.66 8.45 4.45
CA MET A 9 5.07 8.38 4.85
C MET A 9 5.39 7.09 5.63
N GLU A 10 4.50 6.68 6.53
CA GLU A 10 4.65 5.42 7.26
C GLU A 10 4.63 4.22 6.31
N LEU A 11 3.67 4.18 5.38
CA LEU A 11 3.59 3.12 4.39
C LEU A 11 4.82 3.10 3.45
N LYS A 12 5.33 4.28 3.07
CA LYS A 12 6.60 4.40 2.33
C LYS A 12 7.78 3.85 3.14
N ALA A 13 7.84 4.11 4.44
CA ALA A 13 8.88 3.58 5.31
C ALA A 13 8.80 2.05 5.44
N LEU A 14 7.59 1.50 5.54
CA LEU A 14 7.37 0.04 5.54
C LEU A 14 7.82 -0.61 4.23
N VAL A 15 7.48 -0.01 3.09
CA VAL A 15 7.82 -0.55 1.77
C VAL A 15 9.31 -0.39 1.41
N ALA A 16 9.93 0.69 1.87
CA ALA A 16 11.36 1.00 1.68
C ALA A 16 11.82 0.84 0.22
N ASP A 17 12.92 0.12 -0.03
CA ASP A 17 13.48 -0.13 -1.38
C ASP A 17 12.81 -1.30 -2.12
N THR A 18 11.85 -1.99 -1.50
CA THR A 18 11.24 -3.22 -2.05
C THR A 18 10.01 -2.95 -2.90
N GLY A 19 9.52 -1.71 -2.94
CA GLY A 19 8.37 -1.28 -3.71
C GLY A 19 8.28 0.24 -3.84
N THR A 20 7.22 0.73 -4.49
CA THR A 20 6.89 2.15 -4.55
C THR A 20 5.46 2.37 -4.10
N VAL A 21 5.21 3.45 -3.35
CA VAL A 21 3.87 3.82 -2.87
C VAL A 21 3.42 5.11 -3.54
N ASN A 22 2.25 5.06 -4.18
CA ASN A 22 1.57 6.20 -4.77
C ASN A 22 0.17 6.33 -4.16
N SER A 23 -0.42 7.52 -4.23
CA SER A 23 -1.82 7.72 -3.86
C SER A 23 -2.75 7.16 -4.94
N PHE A 24 -3.87 6.55 -4.52
CA PHE A 24 -4.85 5.95 -5.42
C PHE A 24 -6.26 6.03 -4.83
N VAL A 25 -7.14 6.84 -5.42
CA VAL A 25 -8.58 6.94 -5.05
C VAL A 25 -8.80 7.03 -3.53
N GLY A 26 -8.05 7.93 -2.87
CA GLY A 26 -8.14 8.11 -1.41
C GLY A 26 -7.44 7.03 -0.56
N GLY A 27 -6.85 6.00 -1.18
CA GLY A 27 -5.96 5.03 -0.57
C GLY A 27 -4.61 4.98 -1.30
N TYR A 28 -4.07 3.79 -1.50
CA TYR A 28 -2.69 3.58 -1.96
C TYR A 28 -2.60 2.59 -3.12
N GLU A 29 -1.69 2.87 -4.03
CA GLU A 29 -1.16 1.92 -5.01
C GLU A 29 0.29 1.60 -4.66
N ILE A 30 0.59 0.33 -4.39
CA ILE A 30 1.92 -0.16 -4.04
C ILE A 30 2.41 -1.09 -5.14
N ARG A 31 3.44 -0.68 -5.88
CA ARG A 31 4.09 -1.54 -6.88
C ARG A 31 5.22 -2.31 -6.20
N VAL A 32 5.19 -3.64 -6.25
CA VAL A 32 6.18 -4.52 -5.62
C VAL A 32 7.37 -4.74 -6.57
N LEU A 33 8.51 -4.12 -6.26
CA LEU A 33 9.73 -4.22 -7.06
C LEU A 33 10.53 -5.50 -6.76
N ASN A 34 10.52 -5.97 -5.52
CA ASN A 34 11.19 -7.20 -5.11
C ASN A 34 10.31 -8.05 -4.20
N GLY A 35 9.50 -8.94 -4.79
CA GLY A 35 8.55 -9.77 -4.05
C GLY A 35 9.18 -10.75 -3.04
N LYS A 36 10.47 -11.07 -3.12
CA LYS A 36 11.13 -11.93 -2.12
C LYS A 36 11.50 -11.18 -0.84
N ARG A 37 11.83 -9.89 -0.96
CA ARG A 37 12.20 -9.03 0.18
C ARG A 37 11.05 -8.15 0.66
N PHE A 38 10.00 -8.02 -0.14
CA PHE A 38 8.85 -7.19 0.19
C PHE A 38 8.24 -7.62 1.54
N PRO A 39 7.99 -6.68 2.47
CA PRO A 39 7.48 -6.99 3.80
C PRO A 39 5.97 -7.25 3.78
N TRP A 40 5.57 -8.36 3.14
CA TRP A 40 4.17 -8.72 2.88
C TRP A 40 3.27 -8.64 4.11
N GLY A 41 3.64 -9.33 5.19
CA GLY A 41 2.81 -9.39 6.40
C GLY A 41 2.56 -8.00 6.97
N VAL A 42 3.64 -7.23 7.20
CA VAL A 42 3.55 -5.90 7.81
C VAL A 42 2.75 -4.92 6.93
N VAL A 43 2.96 -4.94 5.62
CA VAL A 43 2.22 -4.06 4.70
C VAL A 43 0.75 -4.45 4.62
N LEU A 44 0.44 -5.74 4.52
CA LEU A 44 -0.96 -6.20 4.44
C LEU A 44 -1.70 -5.97 5.75
N ASP A 45 -1.07 -6.21 6.89
CA ASP A 45 -1.64 -5.90 8.21
C ASP A 45 -1.91 -4.41 8.37
N TYR A 46 -0.99 -3.55 7.92
CA TYR A 46 -1.16 -2.10 7.93
C TYR A 46 -2.35 -1.64 7.07
N LEU A 47 -2.50 -2.21 5.87
CA LEU A 47 -3.61 -1.87 4.98
C LEU A 47 -4.94 -2.43 5.48
N ALA A 48 -4.96 -3.64 6.04
CA ALA A 48 -6.15 -4.27 6.60
C ALA A 48 -6.60 -3.63 7.92
N GLY A 49 -5.68 -3.00 8.65
CA GLY A 49 -6.00 -2.17 9.83
C GLY A 49 -6.72 -0.86 9.47
N GLN A 50 -6.70 -0.47 8.20
CA GLN A 50 -7.49 0.65 7.69
C GLN A 50 -8.85 0.12 7.23
N MET A 51 -9.91 0.93 7.33
CA MET A 51 -11.22 0.62 6.74
C MET A 51 -11.18 0.73 5.20
N HIS A 52 -10.24 0.02 4.58
CA HIS A 52 -9.97 0.00 3.16
C HIS A 52 -10.30 -1.38 2.58
N GLU A 53 -10.82 -1.38 1.37
CA GLU A 53 -10.78 -2.57 0.51
C GLU A 53 -9.36 -2.72 -0.03
N VAL A 54 -8.80 -3.92 0.05
CA VAL A 54 -7.44 -4.23 -0.42
C VAL A 54 -7.52 -5.36 -1.44
N TRP A 55 -6.87 -5.18 -2.59
CA TRP A 55 -6.76 -6.21 -3.62
C TRP A 55 -5.40 -6.18 -4.29
N ILE A 56 -5.03 -7.32 -4.86
CA ILE A 56 -3.75 -7.50 -5.56
C ILE A 56 -4.05 -7.75 -7.03
N THR A 57 -3.36 -7.02 -7.89
CA THR A 57 -3.39 -7.20 -9.35
C THR A 57 -2.00 -7.55 -9.86
N LYS A 58 -1.95 -8.29 -10.97
CA LYS A 58 -0.71 -8.54 -11.70
C LYS A 58 -0.73 -7.71 -12.97
N GLU A 59 0.04 -6.64 -12.97
CA GLU A 59 0.42 -5.87 -14.17
C GLU A 59 1.81 -6.38 -14.61
N ASP A 60 2.75 -5.50 -14.96
CA ASP A 60 4.16 -5.87 -15.16
C ASP A 60 4.78 -6.44 -13.87
N VAL A 61 4.40 -5.86 -12.73
CA VAL A 61 4.76 -6.28 -11.37
C VAL A 61 3.50 -6.60 -10.56
N LEU A 62 3.66 -7.19 -9.37
CA LEU A 62 2.54 -7.27 -8.44
C LEU A 62 2.21 -5.87 -7.93
N VAL A 63 0.95 -5.50 -7.97
CA VAL A 63 0.47 -4.20 -7.52
C VAL A 63 -0.62 -4.42 -6.48
N ILE A 64 -0.38 -3.95 -5.26
CA ILE A 64 -1.35 -3.92 -4.18
C ILE A 64 -2.10 -2.60 -4.28
N LYS A 65 -3.42 -2.63 -4.39
CA LYS A 65 -4.25 -1.44 -4.40
C LYS A 65 -5.14 -1.44 -3.17
N SER A 66 -5.36 -0.26 -2.62
CA SER A 66 -6.30 -0.04 -1.54
C SER A 66 -7.10 1.23 -1.78
N LYS A 67 -8.37 1.21 -1.39
CA LYS A 67 -9.22 2.39 -1.35
C LYS A 67 -10.11 2.33 -0.10
N PRO A 68 -10.49 3.47 0.50
CA PRO A 68 -11.49 3.49 1.55
C PRO A 68 -12.73 2.70 1.14
N SER A 69 -13.20 1.82 2.03
CA SER A 69 -14.46 1.12 1.84
C SER A 69 -15.57 2.18 1.78
N ALA A 70 -16.41 2.11 0.75
CA ALA A 70 -17.59 2.95 0.69
C ALA A 70 -18.57 2.43 1.76
N ILE A 71 -18.57 3.07 2.93
CA ILE A 71 -19.65 2.94 3.90
C ILE A 71 -20.83 3.78 3.41
#